data_AF-A0A943JQT2-F1
#
_entry.id   AF-A0A943JQT2-F1
#
_cell.length_a   1.000
_cell.length_b   1.000
_cell.length_c   1.000
_cell.angle_alpha   90.00
_cell.angle_beta   90.00
_cell.angle_gamma   90.00
#
_symmetry.space_group_name_H-M   'P 1'
#
loop_
_entity.id
_entity.type
_entity.pdbx_description
1 polymer ?
#
loop_
_entity_poly.entity_id
_entity_poly.type
_entity_poly.pdbx_seq_one_letter_code
_entity_poly.pdbx_strand_id
1 'polypeptide(L)'
;MIKVFDKKLLFSICGIILIFLLIFTIYMENQVTYTNGNALSNKKIGWGIKREKDHKRPDVGKENAELMEKYDGLYIGNEEEKYIYLTFDEGYEAGYTEQILDVLKANDVKATFFITAHYLNTAEDLVKRMVDEGHIVGNHTPNYLMSKHIVSNM
;
A
#
# COMPACT_ATOMS: atom_id res chain seq x y z
N MET A 1 54.29 -33.09 31.73
CA MET A 1 54.34 -31.92 32.64
C MET A 1 53.30 -30.92 32.16
N ILE A 2 52.14 -30.87 32.82
CA ILE A 2 50.99 -30.05 32.40
C ILE A 2 51.29 -28.60 32.79
N LYS A 3 51.44 -27.70 31.81
CA LYS A 3 51.57 -26.26 32.08
C LYS A 3 50.26 -25.79 32.70
N VAL A 4 50.29 -25.45 33.99
CA VAL A 4 49.17 -24.85 34.70
C VAL A 4 48.88 -23.52 33.99
N PHE A 5 47.76 -23.46 33.29
CA PHE A 5 47.28 -22.24 32.64
C PHE A 5 47.14 -21.17 33.72
N ASP A 6 47.80 -20.02 33.54
CA ASP A 6 47.74 -18.94 34.52
C ASP A 6 46.32 -18.37 34.54
N LYS A 7 45.56 -18.73 35.58
CA LYS A 7 44.18 -18.26 35.77
C LYS A 7 44.11 -16.73 35.78
N LYS A 8 45.16 -16.04 36.24
CA LYS A 8 45.21 -14.56 36.22
C LYS A 8 45.27 -14.02 34.80
N LEU A 9 46.05 -14.65 33.92
CA LEU A 9 46.10 -14.31 32.50
C LEU A 9 44.74 -14.55 31.82
N LEU A 10 44.07 -15.67 32.15
CA LEU A 10 42.74 -15.99 31.64
C LEU A 10 41.68 -14.95 32.08
N PHE A 11 41.65 -14.60 33.36
CA PHE A 11 40.74 -13.57 33.88
C PHE A 11 41.00 -12.20 33.23
N SER A 12 42.27 -11.86 32.99
CA SER A 12 42.63 -10.60 32.34
C SER A 12 42.17 -10.54 30.87
N ILE A 13 42.29 -11.65 30.13
CA ILE A 13 41.82 -11.75 28.74
C ILE A 13 40.29 -11.66 28.67
N CYS A 14 39.59 -12.40 29.54
CA CYS A 14 38.13 -12.34 29.61
C CYS A 14 37.62 -10.93 29.94
N GLY A 15 38.29 -10.21 30.84
CA GLY A 15 37.96 -8.82 31.18
C GLY A 15 38.10 -7.86 29.99
N ILE A 16 39.17 -7.99 29.20
CA ILE A 16 39.39 -7.17 28.00
C ILE A 16 38.32 -7.44 26.93
N ILE A 17 37.97 -8.71 26.71
CA ILE A 17 36.91 -9.08 25.76
C ILE A 17 35.57 -8.48 26.20
N LEU A 18 35.27 -8.51 27.50
CA LEU A 18 34.01 -7.97 28.02
C LEU A 18 33.93 -6.45 27.85
N ILE A 19 35.04 -5.73 28.07
CA ILE A 19 35.14 -4.28 27.83
C ILE A 19 34.99 -3.97 26.34
N PHE A 20 35.64 -4.74 25.47
CA PHE A 20 35.50 -4.56 24.03
C PHE A 20 34.06 -4.78 23.56
N LEU A 21 33.38 -5.81 24.06
CA LEU A 21 31.97 -6.07 23.77
C LEU A 21 31.07 -4.92 24.25
N LEU A 22 31.30 -4.41 25.46
CA LEU A 22 30.57 -3.26 26.01
C LEU A 22 30.76 -1.99 25.15
N ILE A 23 32.01 -1.68 24.77
CA ILE A 23 32.30 -0.54 23.89
C ILE A 23 31.66 -0.74 22.51
N PHE A 24 31.70 -1.94 21.97
CA PHE A 24 31.06 -2.26 20.69
C PHE A 24 29.54 -2.11 20.75
N THR A 25 28.88 -2.56 21.82
CA THR A 25 27.43 -2.36 22.01
C THR A 25 27.07 -0.88 22.08
N ILE A 26 27.82 -0.08 22.86
CA ILE A 26 27.61 1.37 22.97
C ILE A 26 27.84 2.06 21.61
N TYR A 27 28.83 1.60 20.84
CA TYR A 27 29.10 2.13 19.50
C TYR A 27 27.94 1.85 18.53
N MET A 28 27.36 0.64 18.57
CA MET A 28 26.22 0.29 17.72
C MET A 28 24.94 1.04 18.10
N GLU A 29 24.72 1.33 19.39
CA GLU A 29 23.55 2.08 19.86
C GLU A 29 23.61 3.58 19.47
N ASN A 30 24.80 4.13 19.23
CA ASN A 30 25.00 5.51 18.79
C ASN A 30 24.94 5.71 17.26
N GLN A 31 24.57 4.68 16.49
CA GLN A 31 24.28 4.82 15.07
C GLN A 31 22.92 5.51 14.90
N VAL A 32 22.93 6.85 14.91
CA VAL A 32 21.76 7.65 14.56
C VAL A 32 21.50 7.50 13.05
N THR A 33 20.41 6.84 12.69
CA THR A 33 19.95 6.79 11.30
C THR A 33 19.37 8.15 10.93
N TYR A 34 20.16 9.00 10.27
CA TYR A 34 19.66 10.23 9.67
C TYR A 34 18.77 9.88 8.47
N THR A 35 17.44 9.95 8.63
CA THR A 35 16.50 9.87 7.50
C THR A 35 16.49 11.21 6.76
N ASN A 36 17.53 11.50 5.98
CA ASN A 36 17.55 12.69 5.13
C ASN A 36 16.76 12.43 3.84
N GLY A 37 15.59 13.05 3.71
CA GLY A 37 14.73 12.95 2.54
C GLY A 37 15.32 13.60 1.26
N ASN A 38 16.41 14.38 1.36
CA ASN A 38 17.03 15.03 0.21
C ASN A 38 17.59 14.05 -0.83
N ALA A 39 17.86 12.80 -0.44
CA ALA A 39 18.29 11.75 -1.37
C ALA A 39 17.13 11.09 -2.13
N LEU A 40 15.88 11.36 -1.74
CA LEU A 40 14.70 10.86 -2.43
C LEU A 40 14.38 11.73 -3.64
N SER A 41 14.00 11.08 -4.74
CA SER A 41 13.54 11.78 -5.94
C SER A 41 12.30 12.62 -5.62
N ASN A 42 12.33 13.90 -5.99
CA ASN A 42 11.16 14.78 -6.02
C ASN A 42 10.47 14.80 -7.40
N LYS A 43 10.89 13.93 -8.32
CA LYS A 43 10.28 13.82 -9.64
C LYS A 43 8.82 13.41 -9.48
N LYS A 44 7.92 14.28 -9.96
CA LYS A 44 6.49 13.99 -10.02
C LYS A 44 6.23 12.90 -11.06
N ILE A 45 5.56 11.83 -10.64
CA ILE A 45 5.01 10.82 -11.53
C ILE A 45 3.49 11.05 -11.59
N GLY A 46 2.98 11.33 -12.79
CA GLY A 46 1.55 11.51 -13.01
C GLY A 46 0.86 10.16 -13.20
N TRP A 47 -0.25 9.96 -12.49
CA TRP A 47 -1.14 8.82 -12.75
C TRP A 47 -2.19 9.21 -13.79
N GLY A 48 -2.40 8.34 -14.77
CA GLY A 48 -3.41 8.54 -15.80
C GLY A 48 -3.47 7.35 -16.74
N ILE A 49 -4.68 7.06 -17.23
CA ILE A 49 -4.93 5.99 -18.18
C ILE A 49 -5.10 6.61 -19.56
N LYS A 50 -4.17 6.34 -20.48
CA LYS A 50 -4.33 6.71 -21.89
C LYS A 50 -5.27 5.70 -22.54
N ARG A 51 -6.41 6.19 -23.02
CA ARG A 51 -7.37 5.39 -23.80
C ARG A 51 -6.78 5.11 -25.17
N GLU A 52 -6.52 3.84 -25.46
CA GLU A 52 -6.02 3.42 -26.77
C GLU A 52 -7.15 3.28 -27.80
N LYS A 53 -6.77 3.33 -29.08
CA LYS A 53 -7.67 3.14 -30.22
C LYS A 53 -7.70 1.68 -30.67
N ASP A 54 -8.57 1.37 -31.64
CA ASP A 54 -8.57 0.09 -32.35
C ASP A 54 -8.71 -1.14 -31.43
N HIS A 55 -9.53 -1.00 -30.37
CA HIS A 55 -9.79 -2.03 -29.36
C HIS A 55 -8.54 -2.51 -28.60
N LYS A 56 -7.47 -1.71 -28.57
CA LYS A 56 -6.30 -1.98 -27.75
C LYS A 56 -6.54 -1.63 -26.28
N ARG A 57 -5.76 -2.27 -25.43
CA ARG A 57 -5.78 -2.06 -23.98
C ARG A 57 -5.26 -0.67 -23.61
N PRO A 58 -5.78 -0.07 -22.53
CA PRO A 58 -5.27 1.22 -22.06
C PRO A 58 -3.79 1.14 -21.67
N ASP A 59 -3.07 2.24 -21.92
CA ASP A 59 -1.66 2.38 -21.60
C ASP A 59 -1.48 3.33 -20.41
N VAL A 60 -0.72 2.92 -19.40
CA VAL A 60 -0.36 3.74 -18.23
C VAL A 60 1.03 4.37 -18.35
N GLY A 61 1.78 4.03 -19.40
CA GLY A 61 3.16 4.42 -19.62
C GLY A 61 4.15 3.53 -18.85
N LYS A 62 5.37 3.43 -19.38
CA LYS A 62 6.45 2.56 -18.85
C LYS A 62 6.72 2.76 -17.36
N GLU A 63 6.85 4.01 -16.91
CA GLU A 63 7.19 4.33 -15.51
C GLU A 63 6.10 3.89 -14.53
N ASN A 64 4.82 4.05 -14.88
CA ASN A 64 3.72 3.58 -14.05
C ASN A 64 3.58 2.06 -14.07
N ALA A 65 3.79 1.43 -15.23
CA ALA A 65 3.77 -0.03 -15.35
C ALA A 65 4.87 -0.68 -14.49
N GLU A 66 6.11 -0.17 -14.56
CA GLU A 66 7.23 -0.63 -13.72
C GLU A 66 6.95 -0.39 -12.23
N LEU A 67 6.32 0.72 -11.87
CA LEU A 67 5.96 1.01 -10.49
C LEU A 67 4.90 0.04 -9.96
N MET A 68 3.89 -0.29 -10.78
CA MET A 68 2.85 -1.26 -10.43
C MET A 68 3.45 -2.66 -10.28
N GLU A 69 4.28 -3.10 -11.22
CA GLU A 69 4.97 -4.40 -11.12
C GLU A 69 5.86 -4.49 -9.87
N LYS A 70 6.60 -3.42 -9.55
CA LYS A 70 7.49 -3.39 -8.39
C LYS A 70 6.76 -3.57 -7.05
N TYR A 71 5.51 -3.12 -6.95
CA TYR A 71 4.74 -3.10 -5.71
C TYR A 71 3.49 -4.00 -5.77
N ASP A 72 3.46 -4.97 -6.68
CA ASP A 72 2.34 -5.91 -6.87
C ASP A 72 0.99 -5.18 -7.09
N GLY A 73 1.03 -4.02 -7.72
CA GLY A 73 -0.12 -3.22 -8.10
C GLY A 73 -0.81 -3.77 -9.34
N LEU A 74 -2.14 -3.89 -9.28
CA LEU A 74 -2.97 -4.34 -10.39
C LEU A 74 -3.82 -3.18 -10.91
N TYR A 75 -3.72 -2.90 -12.19
CA TYR A 75 -4.51 -1.86 -12.88
C TYR A 75 -5.19 -2.37 -14.15
N ILE A 76 -4.83 -3.56 -14.62
CA ILE A 76 -5.39 -4.22 -15.80
C ILE A 76 -5.47 -5.73 -15.55
N GLY A 77 -6.56 -6.37 -16.00
CA GLY A 77 -6.75 -7.81 -15.86
C GLY A 77 -6.15 -8.64 -17.00
N ASN A 78 -6.39 -9.95 -16.98
CA ASN A 78 -5.90 -10.92 -17.99
C ASN A 78 -6.26 -10.51 -19.43
N GLU A 79 -5.30 -10.61 -20.37
CA GLU A 79 -5.44 -10.33 -21.82
C GLU A 79 -6.09 -11.40 -22.68
N GLU A 80 -6.09 -12.64 -22.23
CA GLU A 80 -6.62 -13.79 -22.95
C GLU A 80 -8.15 -13.80 -22.97
N GLU A 81 -8.75 -13.23 -21.93
CA GLU A 81 -10.20 -13.27 -21.71
C GLU A 81 -10.84 -11.88 -21.86
N LYS A 82 -12.06 -11.87 -22.41
CA LYS A 82 -12.83 -10.65 -22.64
C LYS A 82 -13.62 -10.23 -21.40
N TYR A 83 -12.90 -9.94 -20.32
CA TYR A 83 -13.48 -9.46 -19.07
C TYR A 83 -13.32 -7.95 -18.88
N ILE A 84 -14.32 -7.36 -18.22
CA ILE A 84 -14.27 -6.01 -17.67
C ILE A 84 -14.51 -6.13 -16.17
N TYR A 85 -13.72 -5.41 -15.38
CA TYR A 85 -13.84 -5.34 -13.93
C TYR A 85 -14.47 -4.00 -13.58
N LEU A 86 -15.63 -4.04 -12.92
CA LEU A 86 -16.36 -2.84 -12.53
C LEU A 86 -16.06 -2.49 -11.07
N THR A 87 -15.61 -1.26 -10.86
CA THR A 87 -15.30 -0.74 -9.52
C THR A 87 -15.91 0.64 -9.32
N PHE A 88 -16.30 0.94 -8.08
CA PHE A 88 -16.86 2.22 -7.66
C PHE A 88 -16.08 2.75 -6.45
N ASP A 89 -15.78 4.05 -6.44
CA ASP A 89 -15.15 4.73 -5.31
C ASP A 89 -16.24 5.54 -4.57
N GLU A 90 -16.56 5.11 -3.35
CA GLU A 90 -17.70 5.58 -2.57
C GLU A 90 -17.23 6.44 -1.39
N GLY A 91 -17.12 7.74 -1.65
CA GLY A 91 -16.74 8.75 -0.66
C GLY A 91 -17.89 9.18 0.25
N TYR A 92 -19.08 9.34 -0.33
CA TYR A 92 -20.33 9.73 0.33
C TYR A 92 -21.52 9.24 -0.50
N GLU A 93 -22.70 9.10 0.09
CA GLU A 93 -23.91 8.71 -0.65
C GLU A 93 -24.61 9.93 -1.25
N ALA A 94 -24.90 9.86 -2.56
CA ALA A 94 -25.56 10.93 -3.31
C ALA A 94 -27.04 10.62 -3.68
N GLY A 95 -27.55 9.46 -3.29
CA GLY A 95 -28.91 8.98 -3.57
C GLY A 95 -29.03 8.05 -4.78
N TYR A 96 -27.93 7.45 -5.24
CA TYR A 96 -27.89 6.65 -6.48
C TYR A 96 -27.43 5.21 -6.29
N THR A 97 -26.74 4.89 -5.18
CA THR A 97 -26.13 3.57 -5.01
C THR A 97 -27.15 2.45 -4.97
N GLU A 98 -28.33 2.70 -4.39
CA GLU A 98 -29.44 1.74 -4.43
C GLU A 98 -29.83 1.36 -5.87
N GLN A 99 -29.96 2.35 -6.76
CA GLN A 99 -30.30 2.12 -8.16
C GLN A 99 -29.17 1.39 -8.90
N ILE A 100 -27.91 1.69 -8.55
CA ILE A 100 -26.75 0.99 -9.10
C ILE A 100 -26.78 -0.49 -8.70
N LEU A 101 -27.01 -0.79 -7.41
CA LEU A 101 -27.11 -2.15 -6.90
C LEU A 101 -28.26 -2.92 -7.58
N ASP A 102 -29.42 -2.28 -7.75
CA ASP A 102 -30.57 -2.88 -8.44
C ASP A 102 -30.23 -3.24 -9.89
N VAL A 103 -29.52 -2.38 -10.62
CA VAL A 103 -29.08 -2.64 -12.00
C VAL A 103 -28.05 -3.77 -12.03
N LEU A 104 -27.09 -3.80 -11.11
CA LEU A 104 -26.09 -4.88 -11.05
C LEU A 104 -26.76 -6.23 -10.80
N LYS A 105 -27.70 -6.27 -9.85
CA LYS A 105 -28.50 -7.46 -9.54
C LYS A 105 -29.34 -7.92 -10.72
N ALA A 106 -30.01 -7.00 -11.42
CA ALA A 106 -30.85 -7.33 -12.58
C ALA A 106 -30.05 -7.92 -13.75
N ASN A 107 -28.76 -7.61 -13.85
CA ASN A 107 -27.87 -8.10 -14.90
C ASN A 107 -26.96 -9.26 -14.44
N ASP A 108 -27.13 -9.74 -13.20
CA ASP A 108 -26.25 -10.74 -12.56
C ASP A 108 -24.76 -10.37 -12.63
N VAL A 109 -24.46 -9.08 -12.42
CA VAL A 109 -23.10 -8.53 -12.43
C VAL A 109 -22.61 -8.31 -11.00
N LYS A 110 -21.36 -8.69 -10.71
CA LYS A 110 -20.69 -8.36 -9.45
C LYS A 110 -19.66 -7.25 -9.67
N ALA A 111 -19.59 -6.31 -8.73
CA ALA A 111 -18.66 -5.19 -8.75
C ALA A 111 -17.84 -5.14 -7.44
N THR A 112 -16.83 -4.26 -7.41
CA THR A 112 -16.09 -3.90 -6.19
C THR A 112 -16.41 -2.46 -5.80
N PHE A 113 -16.79 -2.23 -4.55
CA PHE A 113 -17.06 -0.90 -4.00
C PHE A 113 -15.95 -0.55 -3.01
N PHE A 114 -15.09 0.39 -3.38
CA PHE A 114 -14.08 0.95 -2.49
C PHE A 114 -14.74 2.06 -1.64
N ILE A 115 -15.01 1.78 -0.37
CA ILE A 115 -15.73 2.71 0.53
C ILE A 115 -14.78 3.44 1.49
N THR A 116 -15.13 4.68 1.84
CA THR A 116 -14.50 5.38 2.97
C THR A 116 -15.15 5.01 4.31
N ALA A 117 -14.52 5.36 5.43
CA ALA A 117 -15.17 5.20 6.74
C ALA A 117 -16.41 6.10 6.90
N HIS A 118 -16.42 7.29 6.26
CA HIS A 118 -17.60 8.15 6.26
C HIS A 118 -18.79 7.43 5.63
N TYR A 119 -18.58 6.87 4.43
CA TYR A 119 -19.61 6.14 3.71
C TYR A 119 -20.17 4.99 4.55
N LEU A 120 -19.30 4.17 5.16
CA LEU A 120 -19.72 3.09 6.04
C LEU A 120 -20.61 3.57 7.21
N ASN A 121 -20.24 4.69 7.84
CA ASN A 121 -20.95 5.22 9.00
C ASN A 121 -22.29 5.89 8.64
N THR A 122 -22.45 6.38 7.42
CA THR A 122 -23.67 7.12 7.00
C THR A 122 -24.59 6.33 6.09
N ALA A 123 -24.11 5.23 5.50
CA ALA A 123 -24.82 4.41 4.53
C ALA A 123 -24.63 2.91 4.81
N GLU A 124 -24.61 2.52 6.09
CA GLU A 124 -24.35 1.14 6.55
C GLU A 124 -25.26 0.12 5.87
N ASP A 125 -26.54 0.44 5.66
CA ASP A 125 -27.51 -0.45 5.01
C ASP A 125 -27.15 -0.74 3.54
N LEU A 126 -26.60 0.24 2.83
CA LEU A 126 -26.11 0.03 1.46
C LEU A 126 -24.85 -0.85 1.45
N VAL A 127 -23.94 -0.68 2.42
CA VAL A 127 -22.76 -1.54 2.55
C VAL A 127 -23.17 -2.99 2.87
N LYS A 128 -24.16 -3.19 3.75
CA LYS A 128 -24.73 -4.53 4.02
C LYS A 128 -25.29 -5.14 2.75
N ARG A 129 -26.07 -4.39 1.97
CA ARG A 129 -26.56 -4.84 0.67
C ARG A 129 -25.43 -5.23 -0.28
N MET A 130 -24.34 -4.46 -0.35
CA MET A 130 -23.19 -4.81 -1.19
C MET A 130 -22.66 -6.21 -0.85
N VAL A 131 -22.50 -6.51 0.44
CA VAL A 131 -22.03 -7.82 0.91
C VAL A 131 -23.06 -8.92 0.65
N ASP A 132 -24.32 -8.69 1.02
CA ASP A 132 -25.41 -9.66 0.91
C ASP A 132 -25.71 -10.02 -0.56
N GLU A 133 -25.54 -9.08 -1.48
CA GLU A 133 -25.72 -9.27 -2.92
C GLU A 133 -24.46 -9.84 -3.61
N GLY A 134 -23.38 -10.09 -2.86
CA GLY A 134 -22.17 -10.79 -3.33
C GLY A 134 -21.13 -9.89 -4.03
N HIS A 135 -21.15 -8.59 -3.75
CA HIS A 135 -20.11 -7.66 -4.19
C HIS A 135 -18.89 -7.69 -3.26
N ILE A 136 -17.77 -7.16 -3.73
CA ILE A 136 -16.57 -6.97 -2.90
C ILE A 136 -16.59 -5.57 -2.31
N VAL A 137 -16.32 -5.43 -1.02
CA VAL A 137 -16.13 -4.14 -0.37
C VAL A 137 -14.63 -3.92 -0.13
N GLY A 138 -14.07 -2.95 -0.85
CA GLY A 138 -12.68 -2.51 -0.75
C GLY A 138 -12.52 -1.30 0.17
N ASN A 139 -11.27 -1.01 0.56
CA ASN A 139 -10.94 0.13 1.40
C ASN A 139 -10.55 1.35 0.54
N HIS A 140 -11.24 2.48 0.72
CA HIS A 140 -10.93 3.76 0.07
C HIS A 140 -10.41 4.83 1.04
N THR A 141 -9.63 4.42 2.04
CA THR A 141 -9.08 5.24 3.13
C THR A 141 -10.12 5.63 4.19
N PRO A 142 -9.77 5.56 5.50
CA PRO A 142 -10.69 5.93 6.58
C PRO A 142 -10.97 7.44 6.66
N ASN A 143 -10.07 8.27 6.16
CA ASN A 143 -10.23 9.73 6.15
C ASN A 143 -10.30 10.23 4.70
N TYR A 144 -11.10 11.28 4.47
CA TYR A 144 -11.22 12.03 3.21
C TYR A 144 -9.92 12.78 2.80
N LEU A 145 -8.74 12.27 3.16
CA LEU A 145 -7.46 12.85 2.75
C LEU A 145 -7.05 12.31 1.38
N MET A 146 -7.91 12.46 0.38
CA MET A 146 -7.47 12.43 -1.01
C MET A 146 -6.67 13.73 -1.27
N SER A 147 -5.35 13.59 -1.43
CA SER A 147 -4.48 14.45 -2.26
C SER A 147 -4.32 15.95 -1.91
N LYS A 148 -5.06 16.56 -0.98
CA LYS A 148 -4.90 18.01 -0.70
C LYS A 148 -3.49 18.42 -0.22
N HIS A 149 -2.73 17.50 0.39
CA HIS A 149 -1.37 17.79 0.86
C HIS A 149 -0.27 17.68 -0.22
N ILE A 150 -0.56 17.16 -1.42
CA ILE A 150 0.43 17.11 -2.52
C ILE A 150 0.37 18.36 -3.41
N VAL A 151 -0.70 19.16 -3.31
CA VAL A 151 -0.87 20.37 -4.14
C VAL A 151 -0.80 21.69 -3.34
N SER A 152 -0.82 21.65 -2.00
CA SER A 152 -0.76 22.89 -1.21
C SER A 152 0.65 23.41 -0.92
N ASN A 153 1.70 22.66 -1.28
CA ASN A 153 3.11 23.03 -1.04
C ASN A 153 3.99 22.96 -2.31
N MET A 154 3.41 23.22 -3.50
CA MET A 154 4.20 23.65 -4.67
C MET A 154 3.96 25.12 -4.96
#